data_AF-A0A537KHF8-F1
#
_entry.id   AF-A0A537KHF8-F1
#
_cell.length_a   1.000
_cell.length_b   1.000
_cell.length_c   1.000
_cell.angle_alpha   90.00
_cell.angle_beta   90.00
_cell.angle_gamma   90.00
#
_symmetry.space_group_name_H-M   'P 1'
#
loop_
_entity.id
_entity.type
_entity.pdbx_description
1 polymer ?
#
loop_
_entity_poly.entity_id
_entity_poly.type
_entity_poly.pdbx_seq_one_letter_code
_entity_poly.pdbx_strand_id
1 'polypeptide(L)'
;MRKIVLSVLVISLLASCKEKESKTFTVSGVLHNAPSKVVYIEESDITTGQKTVKDSSAIATDGKFSISLDAKKDAVYNLLLQN
;
A
#
# COMPACT_ATOMS: atom_id res chain seq x y z
N MET A 1 22.99 26.87 33.80
CA MET A 1 23.37 25.62 33.11
C MET A 1 22.26 24.56 33.10
N ARG A 2 21.67 24.17 34.24
CA ARG A 2 20.57 23.17 34.31
C ARG A 2 19.35 23.45 33.42
N LYS A 3 18.94 24.72 33.29
CA LYS A 3 17.77 25.11 32.48
C LYS A 3 17.97 24.95 30.96
N ILE A 4 19.21 25.07 30.49
CA ILE A 4 19.56 24.97 29.06
C ILE A 4 19.54 23.50 28.62
N VAL A 5 20.04 22.60 29.47
CA VAL A 5 20.01 21.14 29.24
C VAL A 5 18.56 20.63 29.13
N LEU A 6 17.66 21.16 29.96
CA LEU A 6 16.24 20.76 29.94
C LEU A 6 15.54 21.19 28.64
N SER A 7 15.82 22.39 28.14
CA SER A 7 15.23 22.88 26.88
C SER A 7 15.69 22.09 25.65
N VAL A 8 16.94 21.64 25.62
CA VAL A 8 17.47 20.83 24.50
C VAL A 8 16.81 19.44 24.45
N LEU A 9 16.51 18.85 25.61
CA LEU A 9 15.85 17.54 25.71
C LEU A 9 14.40 17.57 25.19
N VAL A 10 13.67 18.66 25.46
CA VAL A 10 12.28 18.81 25.00
C VAL A 10 12.21 19.00 23.48
N ILE A 11 13.16 19.74 22.90
CA ILE A 11 13.23 19.96 21.45
C ILE A 11 13.58 18.67 20.71
N SER A 12 14.43 17.80 21.27
CA SER A 12 14.77 16.53 20.62
C SER A 12 13.61 15.53 20.58
N LEU A 13 12.69 15.58 21.55
CA LEU A 13 11.50 14.72 21.58
C LEU A 13 10.51 15.06 20.45
N LEU A 14 10.43 16.33 20.06
CA LEU A 14 9.53 16.79 18.99
C LEU A 14 10.05 16.45 17.58
N ALA A 15 11.35 16.23 17.41
CA ALA A 15 11.97 15.89 16.12
C ALA A 15 11.88 14.39 15.75
N SER A 16 11.38 13.53 16.65
CA SER A 16 11.38 12.07 16.45
C SER A 16 10.17 11.54 15.66
N CYS A 17 9.11 12.33 15.45
CA CYS A 17 8.01 11.96 14.58
C CYS A 17 8.34 12.38 13.14
N LYS A 18 9.16 11.58 12.47
CA LYS A 18 9.22 11.60 11.01
C LYS A 18 8.00 10.83 10.49
N GLU A 19 7.10 11.50 9.78
CA GLU A 19 6.02 10.85 9.07
C GLU A 19 6.59 9.71 8.22
N LYS A 20 6.00 8.52 8.37
CA LYS A 20 6.37 7.35 7.57
C LYS A 20 5.83 7.62 6.17
N GLU A 21 6.71 8.00 5.27
CA GLU A 21 6.43 8.15 3.84
C GLU A 21 5.69 6.91 3.35
N SER A 22 4.42 7.08 2.94
CA SER A 22 3.62 6.03 2.34
C SER A 22 4.28 5.67 1.02
N LYS A 23 4.93 4.51 0.96
CA LYS A 23 5.59 4.07 -0.26
C LYS A 23 4.52 3.58 -1.22
N THR A 24 4.23 4.36 -2.24
CA THR A 24 3.39 3.91 -3.35
C THR A 24 4.13 2.83 -4.13
N PHE A 25 3.42 1.79 -4.57
CA PHE A 25 3.93 0.78 -5.48
C PHE A 25 2.94 0.55 -6.62
N THR A 26 3.46 0.06 -7.74
CA THR A 26 2.67 -0.23 -8.93
C THR A 26 2.81 -1.70 -9.28
N VAL A 27 1.67 -2.37 -9.51
CA VAL A 27 1.60 -3.71 -10.07
C VAL A 27 1.03 -3.59 -11.48
N SER A 28 1.79 -4.08 -12.46
CA SER A 28 1.38 -4.08 -13.86
C SER A 28 1.71 -5.41 -14.51
N GLY A 29 0.96 -5.78 -15.53
CA GLY A 29 1.13 -7.05 -16.21
C GLY A 29 0.18 -7.23 -17.39
N VAL A 30 0.22 -8.43 -17.97
CA VAL A 30 -0.64 -8.87 -19.07
C VAL A 30 -1.36 -10.13 -18.64
N LEU A 31 -2.70 -10.15 -18.75
CA LEU A 31 -3.53 -11.31 -18.49
C LEU A 31 -4.04 -11.88 -19.81
N HIS A 32 -3.68 -13.13 -20.09
CA HIS A 32 -4.19 -13.87 -21.24
C HIS A 32 -5.45 -14.65 -20.87
N ASN A 33 -6.45 -14.63 -21.75
CA ASN A 33 -7.73 -15.34 -21.55
C ASN A 33 -8.38 -15.02 -20.20
N ALA A 34 -8.32 -13.75 -19.77
CA ALA A 34 -8.88 -13.34 -18.49
C ALA A 34 -10.39 -13.63 -18.46
N PRO A 35 -10.91 -14.30 -17.40
CA PRO A 35 -12.35 -14.56 -17.26
C PRO A 35 -13.14 -13.28 -16.95
N SER A 36 -12.45 -12.18 -16.61
CA SER A 36 -13.01 -10.89 -16.23
C SER A 36 -12.47 -9.76 -17.08
N LYS A 37 -13.19 -8.62 -17.09
CA LYS A 37 -12.73 -7.35 -17.67
C LYS A 37 -12.07 -6.43 -16.65
N VAL A 38 -12.03 -6.81 -15.39
CA VAL A 38 -11.49 -6.02 -14.29
C VAL A 38 -10.58 -6.90 -13.45
N VAL A 39 -9.44 -6.35 -13.03
CA VAL A 39 -8.57 -6.95 -12.02
C VAL A 39 -8.60 -6.07 -10.78
N TYR A 40 -8.68 -6.70 -9.62
CA TYR A 40 -8.71 -6.05 -8.32
C TYR A 40 -7.40 -6.33 -7.58
N ILE A 41 -7.00 -5.41 -6.72
CA ILE A 41 -5.97 -5.67 -5.71
C ILE A 41 -6.62 -5.74 -4.32
N GLU A 42 -6.40 -6.85 -3.63
CA GLU A 42 -6.90 -7.12 -2.30
C GLU A 42 -5.73 -7.05 -1.32
N GLU A 43 -5.89 -6.30 -0.23
CA GLU A 43 -4.97 -6.32 0.92
C GLU A 43 -5.46 -7.34 1.94
N SER A 44 -4.58 -8.22 2.39
CA SER A 44 -4.78 -9.13 3.51
C SER A 44 -3.98 -8.64 4.72
N ASP A 45 -4.68 -8.37 5.80
CA ASP A 45 -4.07 -8.07 7.09
C ASP A 45 -3.37 -9.32 7.64
N ILE A 46 -2.08 -9.20 7.95
CA ILE A 46 -1.26 -10.36 8.36
C ILE A 46 -1.60 -10.90 9.75
N THR A 47 -2.29 -10.12 10.59
CA THR A 47 -2.59 -10.50 11.97
C THR A 47 -3.95 -11.17 12.06
N THR A 48 -4.94 -10.61 11.36
CA THR A 48 -6.34 -11.03 11.41
C THR A 48 -6.74 -11.90 10.21
N GLY A 49 -5.97 -11.87 9.12
CA GLY A 49 -6.33 -12.49 7.85
C GLY A 49 -7.47 -11.79 7.11
N GLN A 50 -7.94 -10.64 7.62
CA GLN A 50 -9.02 -9.90 6.99
C GLN A 50 -8.60 -9.40 5.62
N LYS A 51 -9.45 -9.65 4.63
CA LYS A 51 -9.25 -9.27 3.23
C LYS A 51 -10.07 -8.03 2.89
N THR A 52 -9.48 -7.07 2.19
CA THR A 52 -10.16 -5.85 1.75
C THR A 52 -9.71 -5.46 0.35
N VAL A 53 -10.66 -5.25 -0.56
CA VAL A 53 -10.37 -4.70 -1.89
C VAL A 53 -9.89 -3.26 -1.74
N LYS A 54 -8.70 -2.97 -2.26
CA LYS A 54 -8.07 -1.66 -2.15
C LYS A 54 -8.23 -0.82 -3.41
N ASP A 55 -8.13 -1.45 -4.57
CA ASP A 55 -8.27 -0.78 -5.87
C ASP A 55 -8.60 -1.78 -6.98
N SER A 56 -8.87 -1.26 -8.18
CA SER A 56 -9.14 -2.03 -9.37
C SER A 56 -8.64 -1.34 -10.63
N SER A 57 -8.41 -2.11 -11.69
CA SER A 57 -8.10 -1.57 -13.01
C SER A 57 -8.84 -2.37 -14.06
N ALA A 58 -9.33 -1.67 -15.08
CA ALA A 58 -9.87 -2.33 -16.26
C ALA A 58 -8.74 -3.07 -16.99
N ILE A 59 -9.03 -4.29 -17.44
CA ILE A 59 -8.14 -5.04 -18.29
C ILE A 59 -8.38 -4.53 -19.72
N ALA A 60 -7.33 -4.00 -20.34
CA ALA A 60 -7.38 -3.51 -21.71
C ALA A 60 -7.66 -4.66 -22.69
N THR A 61 -8.03 -4.31 -23.93
CA THR A 61 -8.31 -5.30 -24.99
C THR A 61 -7.11 -6.19 -25.33
N ASP A 62 -5.88 -5.72 -25.07
CA ASP A 62 -4.64 -6.48 -25.21
C ASP A 62 -4.21 -7.23 -23.94
N GLY A 63 -5.07 -7.26 -22.92
CA GLY A 63 -4.85 -7.95 -21.65
C GLY A 63 -4.02 -7.15 -20.63
N LYS A 64 -3.55 -5.94 -20.97
CA LYS A 64 -2.75 -5.14 -20.04
C LYS A 64 -3.57 -4.56 -18.90
N PHE A 65 -2.93 -4.46 -17.74
CA PHE A 65 -3.44 -3.73 -16.58
C PHE A 65 -2.31 -3.05 -15.81
N SER A 66 -2.65 -2.03 -15.03
CA SER A 66 -1.76 -1.37 -14.08
C SER A 66 -2.58 -0.83 -12.91
N ILE A 67 -2.13 -1.10 -11.68
CA ILE A 67 -2.72 -0.60 -10.44
C ILE A 67 -1.60 0.03 -9.60
N SER A 68 -1.82 1.24 -9.10
CA SER A 68 -0.89 1.94 -8.20
C SER A 68 -1.57 2.24 -6.88
N LEU A 69 -0.94 1.87 -5.77
CA LEU A 69 -1.52 2.04 -4.44
C LEU A 69 -0.43 2.28 -3.39
N ASP A 70 -0.84 2.88 -2.27
CA ASP A 70 0.03 3.06 -1.12
C ASP A 70 0.22 1.75 -0.35
N ALA A 71 1.47 1.32 -0.20
CA ALA A 71 1.80 0.13 0.57
C ALA A 71 1.65 0.39 2.07
N LYS A 72 0.91 -0.51 2.73
CA LYS A 72 1.13 -0.77 4.15
C LYS A 72 2.39 -1.59 4.34
N LYS A 73 3.08 -1.30 5.44
CA LYS A 73 4.41 -1.88 5.74
C LYS A 73 4.36 -3.39 5.94
N ASP A 74 3.29 -3.88 6.57
CA ASP A 74 3.14 -5.27 6.99
C ASP A 74 1.79 -5.81 6.46
N ALA A 75 1.70 -5.98 5.14
CA ALA A 75 0.49 -6.46 4.47
C ALA A 75 0.84 -7.38 3.29
N VAL A 76 -0.07 -8.31 2.98
CA VAL A 76 0.01 -9.15 1.79
C VAL A 76 -1.00 -8.63 0.76
N TYR A 77 -0.57 -8.46 -0.49
CA TYR A 77 -1.44 -8.02 -1.58
C TYR A 77 -1.69 -9.15 -2.57
N ASN A 78 -2.96 -9.40 -2.90
CA ASN A 78 -3.39 -10.41 -3.86
C ASN A 78 -4.01 -9.73 -5.10
N LEU A 79 -3.71 -10.25 -6.29
CA LEU A 79 -4.50 -9.94 -7.49
C LEU A 79 -5.73 -10.85 -7.53
N LEU A 80 -6.90 -10.26 -7.69
CA LEU A 80 -8.18 -10.97 -7.75
C LEU A 80 -8.85 -10.73 -9.11
N LEU A 81 -9.29 -11.82 -9.72
CA LEU A 81 -10.11 -11.84 -10.94
C LEU A 81 -11.49 -12.39 -10.54
N GLN A 82 -12.53 -11.57 -10.67
CA GLN A 82 -13.90 -12.00 -10.38
C GLN A 82 -14.54 -12.59 -11.63
N ASN A 83 -15.18 -13.75 -11.47
CA ASN A 83 -15.90 -14.48 -12.51
C ASN A 83 -17.41 -14.32 -12.34
#